data_AF-A0AAV5W4U6-F1
#
_entry.id   AF-A0AAV5W4U6-F1
#
_cell.length_a   1.000
_cell.length_b   1.000
_cell.length_c   1.000
_cell.angle_alpha   90.00
_cell.angle_beta   90.00
_cell.angle_gamma   90.00
#
_symmetry.space_group_name_H-M   'P 1'
#
loop_
_entity.id
_entity.type
_entity.pdbx_description
1 polymer ?
#
loop_
_entity_poly.entity_id
_entity_poly.type
_entity_poly.pdbx_seq_one_letter_code
_entity_poly.pdbx_strand_id
1 'polypeptide(L)'
;MRDLNCSWICWSLLVEVLIKARLVDKVVLPGKAIPWFVSDVTEPDMRWQIDRLIQINDVTAKTLAHKWKLRLQMGELSFHAHPFWTSWHNLEGMERTAPDLYDELDDADSFMIMKGDLNYRKLLSDRMWRMDTELSVSVG
;
A
#
# COMPACT_ATOMS: atom_id res chain seq x y z
N MET A 1 13.34 -14.81 -9.45
CA MET A 1 12.48 -14.68 -10.64
C MET A 1 11.38 -13.71 -10.23
N ARG A 2 11.17 -12.60 -10.97
CA ARG A 2 10.05 -11.70 -10.67
C ARG A 2 8.81 -12.31 -11.31
N ASP A 3 7.77 -12.52 -10.51
CA ASP A 3 6.49 -13.04 -10.96
C ASP A 3 5.39 -12.00 -10.71
N LEU A 4 4.27 -12.12 -11.42
CA LEU A 4 3.11 -11.26 -11.19
C LEU A 4 2.54 -11.52 -9.80
N ASN A 5 2.40 -10.47 -9.00
CA ASN A 5 1.84 -10.54 -7.67
C ASN A 5 0.33 -10.28 -7.74
N CYS A 6 -0.47 -11.36 -7.64
CA CYS A 6 -1.93 -11.27 -7.67
C CYS A 6 -2.50 -10.35 -6.58
N SER A 7 -1.88 -10.30 -5.39
CA SER A 7 -2.32 -9.40 -4.31
C SER A 7 -2.17 -7.94 -4.69
N TRP A 8 -1.08 -7.59 -5.38
CA TRP A 8 -0.86 -6.24 -5.89
C TRP A 8 -1.84 -5.90 -7.01
N ILE A 9 -2.09 -6.81 -7.94
CA ILE A 9 -3.08 -6.61 -9.02
C ILE A 9 -4.49 -6.37 -8.44
N CYS A 10 -4.93 -7.18 -7.47
CA CYS A 10 -6.22 -6.99 -6.80
C CYS A 10 -6.30 -5.64 -6.08
N TRP A 11 -5.22 -5.20 -5.45
CA TRP A 11 -5.16 -3.89 -4.81
C TRP A 11 -5.29 -2.75 -5.83
N SER A 12 -4.56 -2.82 -6.95
CA SER A 12 -4.62 -1.83 -8.02
C SER A 12 -6.01 -1.78 -8.69
N LEU A 13 -6.75 -2.89 -8.70
CA LEU A 13 -8.16 -2.91 -9.12
C LEU A 13 -9.06 -2.16 -8.14
N LEU A 14 -8.90 -2.35 -6.84
CA LEU A 14 -9.63 -1.59 -5.82
C LEU A 14 -9.38 -0.08 -5.97
N VAL A 15 -8.12 0.31 -6.14
CA VAL A 15 -7.72 1.71 -6.39
C VAL A 15 -8.43 2.27 -7.63
N GLU A 16 -8.44 1.52 -8.74
CA GLU A 16 -9.14 1.95 -9.96
C GLU A 16 -10.65 2.14 -9.73
N VAL A 17 -11.28 1.29 -8.91
CA VAL A 17 -12.70 1.43 -8.55
C VAL A 17 -12.93 2.68 -7.72
N LEU A 18 -12.10 2.94 -6.70
CA LEU A 18 -12.24 4.11 -5.83
C LEU A 18 -12.11 5.42 -6.60
N ILE A 19 -11.11 5.52 -7.49
CA ILE A 19 -10.91 6.72 -8.31
C ILE A 19 -12.05 6.88 -9.32
N LYS A 20 -12.49 5.80 -9.97
CA LYS A 20 -13.62 5.87 -10.93
C LYS A 20 -14.94 6.24 -10.28
N ALA A 21 -15.18 5.78 -9.07
CA ALA A 21 -16.35 6.15 -8.28
C ALA A 21 -16.28 7.59 -7.76
N ARG A 22 -15.17 8.31 -7.99
CA ARG A 22 -14.90 9.66 -7.46
C ARG A 22 -15.02 9.72 -5.94
N LEU A 23 -14.60 8.64 -5.28
CA LEU A 23 -14.52 8.59 -3.82
C LEU A 23 -13.18 9.13 -3.32
N VAL A 24 -12.16 9.12 -4.17
CA VAL A 24 -10.83 9.66 -3.89
C VAL A 24 -10.28 10.32 -5.15
N ASP A 25 -9.57 11.44 -4.98
CA ASP A 25 -8.87 12.13 -6.08
C ASP A 25 -7.42 11.64 -6.23
N LYS A 26 -6.81 11.21 -5.13
CA LYS A 26 -5.42 10.78 -5.07
C LYS A 26 -5.29 9.52 -4.21
N VAL A 27 -4.43 8.61 -4.63
CA VAL A 27 -4.07 7.40 -3.88
C VAL A 27 -2.57 7.30 -3.74
N VAL A 28 -2.10 7.20 -2.50
CA VAL A 28 -0.70 6.94 -2.18
C VAL A 28 -0.55 5.47 -1.77
N LEU A 29 0.37 4.76 -2.42
CA LEU A 29 0.71 3.39 -2.07
C LEU A 29 1.94 3.40 -1.14
N PRO A 30 1.79 3.11 0.17
CA PRO A 30 2.92 2.99 1.08
C PRO A 30 3.70 1.72 0.76
N GLY A 31 4.85 1.91 0.12
CA GLY A 31 5.73 0.88 -0.37
C GLY A 31 6.78 0.42 0.63
N LYS A 32 7.39 -0.74 0.37
CA LYS A 32 8.61 -1.16 1.07
C LYS A 32 9.83 -0.63 0.33
N ALA A 33 10.76 -0.02 1.07
CA ALA A 33 11.99 0.57 0.52
C ALA A 33 13.00 -0.48 0.05
N ILE A 34 12.92 -1.69 0.61
CA ILE A 34 13.80 -2.83 0.32
C ILE A 34 12.97 -4.10 0.15
N PRO A 35 13.51 -5.16 -0.48
CA PRO A 35 12.88 -6.48 -0.45
C PRO A 35 12.57 -6.89 1.00
N TRP A 36 11.29 -7.15 1.27
CA TRP A 36 10.78 -7.33 2.63
C TRP A 36 9.72 -8.46 2.60
N PHE A 37 9.79 -9.39 3.55
CA PHE A 37 8.84 -10.53 3.66
C PHE A 37 8.48 -11.24 2.35
N VAL A 38 9.47 -11.51 1.50
CA VAL A 38 9.42 -12.30 0.24
C VAL A 38 8.53 -11.71 -0.86
N SER A 39 7.27 -11.41 -0.56
CA SER A 39 6.23 -11.01 -1.51
C SER A 39 5.79 -9.56 -1.38
N ASP A 40 6.36 -8.79 -0.44
CA ASP A 40 6.04 -7.36 -0.37
C ASP A 40 6.59 -6.65 -1.60
N VAL A 41 5.77 -5.75 -2.14
CA VAL A 41 6.04 -5.08 -3.40
C VAL A 41 6.87 -3.83 -3.16
N THR A 42 8.01 -3.75 -3.83
CA THR A 42 8.83 -2.54 -3.94
C THR A 42 8.44 -1.73 -5.18
N GLU A 43 8.92 -0.49 -5.30
CA GLU A 43 8.60 0.35 -6.47
C GLU A 43 9.08 -0.29 -7.80
N PRO A 44 10.30 -0.85 -7.88
CA PRO A 44 10.71 -1.57 -9.08
C PRO A 44 9.83 -2.78 -9.42
N ASP A 45 9.28 -3.47 -8.42
CA ASP A 45 8.37 -4.60 -8.64
C ASP A 45 7.03 -4.13 -9.17
N MET A 46 6.49 -3.04 -8.61
CA MET A 46 5.27 -2.39 -9.11
C MET A 46 5.41 -2.00 -10.58
N ARG A 47 6.47 -1.27 -10.93
CA ARG A 47 6.74 -0.82 -12.31
C ARG A 47 6.90 -2.00 -13.26
N TRP A 48 7.68 -3.01 -12.85
CA TRP A 48 7.88 -4.23 -13.62
C TRP A 48 6.56 -4.98 -13.87
N GLN A 49 5.68 -5.07 -12.87
CA GLN A 49 4.36 -5.73 -13.03
C GLN A 49 3.48 -4.99 -14.04
N ILE A 50 3.43 -3.66 -13.99
CA ILE A 50 2.67 -2.84 -14.96
C ILE A 50 3.21 -3.08 -16.37
N ASP A 51 4.53 -2.98 -16.57
CA ASP A 51 5.13 -3.19 -17.89
C ASP A 51 4.91 -4.64 -18.37
N ARG A 52 4.90 -5.62 -17.46
CA ARG A 52 4.60 -7.01 -17.80
C ARG A 52 3.16 -7.21 -18.25
N LEU A 53 2.19 -6.56 -17.59
CA LEU A 53 0.77 -6.61 -17.98
C LEU A 53 0.53 -6.02 -19.38
N ILE A 54 1.30 -5.02 -19.79
CA ILE A 54 1.25 -4.45 -21.15
C ILE A 54 1.69 -5.49 -22.21
N GLN A 55 2.61 -6.39 -21.85
CA GLN A 55 3.15 -7.41 -22.77
C GLN A 55 2.25 -8.66 -22.88
N ILE A 56 1.35 -8.89 -21.95
CA ILE A 56 0.46 -10.07 -21.96
C ILE A 56 -0.55 -9.95 -23.09
N ASN A 57 -0.85 -11.05 -23.78
CA ASN A 57 -1.85 -11.08 -24.85
C ASN A 57 -3.30 -11.10 -24.33
N ASP A 58 -3.65 -10.12 -23.50
CA ASP A 58 -5.00 -9.90 -22.98
C ASP A 58 -5.34 -8.41 -23.08
N VAL A 59 -6.48 -8.09 -23.69
CA VAL A 59 -6.90 -6.71 -23.97
C VAL A 59 -7.21 -5.97 -22.67
N THR A 60 -7.81 -6.66 -21.70
CA THR A 60 -8.21 -6.07 -20.41
C THR A 60 -6.99 -5.70 -19.59
N ALA A 61 -6.03 -6.61 -19.46
CA ALA A 61 -4.77 -6.42 -18.76
C ALA A 61 -3.98 -5.23 -19.34
N LYS A 62 -3.84 -5.16 -20.67
CA LYS A 62 -3.19 -4.02 -21.34
C LYS A 62 -3.89 -2.71 -21.05
N THR A 63 -5.22 -2.70 -21.14
CA THR A 63 -6.03 -1.49 -20.91
C THR A 63 -5.86 -0.98 -19.49
N LEU A 64 -5.92 -1.87 -18.49
CA LEU A 64 -5.71 -1.52 -17.09
C LEU A 64 -4.28 -1.04 -16.82
N ALA A 65 -3.28 -1.73 -17.36
CA ALA A 65 -1.89 -1.36 -17.18
C ALA A 65 -1.57 0.03 -17.77
N HIS A 66 -2.11 0.34 -18.96
CA HIS A 66 -2.00 1.69 -19.53
C HIS A 66 -2.67 2.76 -18.66
N LYS A 67 -3.84 2.46 -18.08
CA LYS A 67 -4.50 3.39 -17.15
C LYS A 67 -3.67 3.63 -15.91
N TRP A 68 -3.19 2.58 -15.24
CA TRP A 68 -2.35 2.74 -14.05
C TRP A 68 -1.06 3.50 -14.36
N LYS A 69 -0.45 3.27 -15.53
CA LYS A 69 0.71 4.04 -15.99
C LYS A 69 0.39 5.52 -16.17
N LEU A 70 -0.77 5.85 -16.75
CA LEU A 70 -1.23 7.23 -16.90
C LEU A 70 -1.50 7.90 -15.54
N ARG A 71 -2.16 7.20 -14.61
CA ARG A 71 -2.43 7.73 -13.25
C ARG A 71 -1.14 8.01 -12.48
N LEU A 72 -0.13 7.15 -12.63
CA LEU A 72 1.21 7.38 -12.09
C LEU A 72 1.87 8.64 -12.68
N GLN A 73 1.67 8.90 -13.97
CA GLN A 73 2.19 10.10 -14.63
C GLN A 73 1.44 11.38 -14.22
N MET A 74 0.13 11.28 -14.01
CA MET A 74 -0.72 12.40 -13.59
C MET A 74 -0.64 12.69 -12.09
N GLY A 75 -0.03 11.79 -11.30
CA GLY A 75 0.08 11.94 -9.84
C GLY A 75 -1.19 11.56 -9.06
N GLU A 76 -2.23 11.06 -9.74
CA GLU A 76 -3.45 10.51 -9.13
C GLU A 76 -3.16 9.19 -8.38
N LEU A 77 -2.18 8.44 -8.86
CA LEU A 77 -1.61 7.28 -8.16
C LEU A 77 -0.14 7.58 -7.91
N SER A 78 0.33 7.41 -6.67
CA SER A 78 1.75 7.51 -6.36
C SER A 78 2.21 6.33 -5.52
N PHE A 79 3.51 6.06 -5.56
CA PHE A 79 4.16 5.07 -4.70
C PHE A 79 5.12 5.82 -3.80
N HIS A 80 4.96 5.68 -2.49
CA HIS A 80 5.81 6.34 -1.50
C HIS A 80 6.43 5.27 -0.60
N ALA A 81 7.74 5.04 -0.74
CA ALA A 81 8.47 4.13 0.13
C ALA A 81 9.08 4.90 1.30
N HIS A 82 8.68 4.54 2.51
CA HIS A 82 9.23 5.12 3.73
C HIS A 82 9.98 4.05 4.55
N PRO A 83 11.19 4.33 5.10
CA PRO A 83 11.96 3.36 5.88
C PRO A 83 11.22 2.79 7.08
N PHE A 84 10.28 3.55 7.65
CA PHE A 84 9.43 3.12 8.75
C PHE A 84 8.69 1.79 8.44
N TRP A 85 8.20 1.63 7.21
CA TRP A 85 7.45 0.43 6.81
C TRP A 85 8.29 -0.84 6.83
N THR A 86 9.60 -0.71 6.63
CA THR A 86 10.61 -1.79 6.70
C THR A 86 11.40 -1.79 8.01
N SER A 87 10.98 -1.00 9.00
CA SER A 87 11.57 -1.02 10.35
C SER A 87 10.87 -2.05 11.25
N TRP A 88 11.42 -2.29 12.44
CA TRP A 88 10.80 -3.08 13.50
C TRP A 88 9.75 -2.29 14.32
N HIS A 89 9.55 -1.01 14.03
CA HIS A 89 8.62 -0.19 14.80
C HIS A 89 7.15 -0.52 14.47
N ASN A 90 6.32 -0.45 15.52
CA ASN A 90 4.87 -0.53 15.46
C ASN A 90 4.27 0.85 15.22
N LEU A 91 3.00 0.92 14.80
CA LEU A 91 2.32 2.17 14.47
C LEU A 91 2.19 3.14 15.66
N GLU A 92 1.98 2.60 16.86
CA GLU A 92 1.96 3.35 18.14
C GLU A 92 3.22 4.22 18.34
N GLY A 93 4.37 3.82 17.78
CA GLY A 93 5.63 4.55 17.90
C GLY A 93 5.93 5.52 16.76
N MET A 94 5.04 5.66 15.77
CA MET A 94 5.33 6.38 14.53
C MET A 94 5.61 7.85 14.76
N GLU A 95 4.77 8.56 15.52
CA GLU A 95 4.95 10.00 15.83
C GLU A 95 6.37 10.33 16.33
N ARG A 96 6.94 9.45 17.16
CA ARG A 96 8.31 9.64 17.68
C ARG A 96 9.41 9.20 16.71
N THR A 97 9.16 8.17 15.90
CA THR A 97 10.21 7.49 15.12
C THR A 97 10.26 7.89 13.65
N ALA A 98 9.16 8.41 13.13
CA ALA A 98 8.97 8.92 11.78
C ALA A 98 7.92 10.05 11.82
N PRO A 99 8.20 11.18 12.49
CA PRO A 99 7.27 12.30 12.62
C PRO A 99 6.86 12.87 11.27
N ASP A 100 7.77 12.88 10.30
CA ASP A 100 7.51 13.30 8.92
C ASP A 100 6.44 12.44 8.23
N LEU A 101 6.51 11.12 8.39
CA LEU A 101 5.46 10.21 7.90
C LEU A 101 4.17 10.35 8.71
N TYR A 102 4.27 10.56 10.02
CA TYR A 102 3.09 10.73 10.87
C TYR A 102 2.31 11.98 10.44
N ASP A 103 2.99 13.12 10.25
CA ASP A 103 2.39 14.37 9.78
C ASP A 103 1.81 14.23 8.36
N GLU A 104 2.41 13.40 7.49
CA GLU A 104 1.84 13.08 6.16
C GLU A 104 0.52 12.30 6.27
N LEU A 105 0.39 11.43 7.28
CA LEU A 105 -0.77 10.57 7.48
C LEU A 105 -1.85 11.19 8.37
N ASP A 106 -1.52 12.18 9.19
CA ASP A 106 -2.45 12.94 10.05
C ASP A 106 -3.21 14.02 9.24
N ASP A 107 -3.67 13.65 8.05
CA ASP A 107 -4.54 14.46 7.22
C ASP A 107 -6.00 14.02 7.46
N ALA A 108 -6.81 14.93 8.01
CA ALA A 108 -8.20 14.68 8.41
C ALA A 108 -9.12 14.25 7.26
N ASP A 109 -8.76 14.58 6.01
CA ASP A 109 -9.51 14.20 4.81
C ASP A 109 -9.05 12.86 4.21
N SER A 110 -8.06 12.21 4.83
CA SER A 110 -7.47 10.96 4.36
C SER A 110 -8.04 9.74 5.09
N PHE A 111 -7.99 8.58 4.43
CA PHE A 111 -8.20 7.30 5.10
C PHE A 111 -7.12 6.31 4.65
N MET A 112 -6.75 5.41 5.56
CA MET A 112 -5.73 4.39 5.31
C MET A 112 -6.35 3.00 5.31
N ILE A 113 -6.12 2.25 4.23
CA ILE A 113 -6.43 0.82 4.20
C ILE A 113 -5.15 0.02 4.44
N MET A 114 -5.15 -0.77 5.50
CA MET A 114 -4.01 -1.60 5.86
C MET A 114 -4.19 -3.04 5.35
N LYS A 115 -3.27 -3.49 4.52
CA LYS A 115 -3.37 -4.80 3.85
C LYS A 115 -2.47 -5.83 4.51
N GLY A 116 -3.04 -6.97 4.89
CA GLY A 116 -2.30 -8.20 5.24
C GLY A 116 -1.83 -8.29 6.68
N ASP A 117 -1.34 -9.49 7.02
CA ASP A 117 -0.98 -9.90 8.38
C ASP A 117 0.09 -9.00 9.03
N LEU A 118 1.18 -8.70 8.32
CA LEU A 118 2.27 -7.90 8.86
C LEU A 118 1.82 -6.49 9.28
N ASN A 119 0.97 -5.85 8.48
CA ASN A 119 0.46 -4.52 8.82
C ASN A 119 -0.50 -4.59 10.01
N TYR A 120 -1.34 -5.63 10.08
CA TYR A 120 -2.20 -5.87 11.24
C TYR A 120 -1.39 -6.09 12.52
N ARG A 121 -0.32 -6.88 12.47
CA ARG A 121 0.59 -7.08 13.60
C ARG A 121 1.29 -5.80 14.03
N LYS A 122 1.76 -4.98 13.09
CA LYS A 122 2.33 -3.64 13.39
C LYS A 122 1.33 -2.66 14.01
N LEU A 123 0.06 -2.77 13.64
CA LEU A 123 -1.02 -1.96 14.22
C LEU A 123 -1.29 -2.33 15.66
N LEU A 124 -1.38 -3.63 15.94
CA LEU A 124 -1.69 -4.13 17.28
C LEU A 124 -0.44 -4.32 18.15
N SER A 125 0.69 -3.76 17.72
CA SER A 125 1.98 -3.91 18.37
C SER A 125 2.44 -5.36 18.61
N ASP A 126 1.93 -6.31 17.82
CA ASP A 126 2.18 -7.76 17.88
C ASP A 126 2.04 -8.36 19.31
N ARG A 127 1.14 -7.79 20.12
CA ARG A 127 0.94 -8.21 21.52
C ARG A 127 -0.06 -9.36 21.62
N MET A 128 0.04 -10.12 22.70
CA MET A 128 -0.91 -11.19 23.05
C MET A 128 -2.19 -10.60 23.66
N TRP A 129 -2.96 -9.86 22.85
CA TRP A 129 -4.24 -9.29 23.26
C TRP A 129 -5.25 -10.40 23.62
N ARG A 130 -6.15 -10.12 24.56
CA ARG A 130 -7.30 -11.01 24.76
C ARG A 130 -8.23 -10.90 23.55
N MET A 131 -8.88 -12.01 23.20
CA MET A 131 -9.77 -12.06 22.03
C MET A 131 -11.02 -11.16 22.16
N ASP A 132 -11.35 -10.72 23.37
CA ASP A 132 -12.42 -9.78 23.70
C ASP A 132 -11.94 -8.32 23.83
N THR A 133 -10.66 -8.04 23.54
CA THR A 133 -10.13 -6.67 23.58
C THR A 133 -10.71 -5.86 22.43
N GLU A 134 -11.24 -4.68 22.73
CA GLU A 134 -11.72 -3.77 21.69
C GLU A 134 -10.58 -3.31 20.77
N LEU A 135 -10.91 -3.07 19.49
CA LEU A 135 -9.92 -2.61 18.52
C LEU A 135 -9.34 -1.25 18.95
N SER A 136 -10.19 -0.32 19.40
CA SER A 136 -9.79 1.00 19.91
C SER A 136 -8.72 0.94 21.00
N VAL A 137 -8.75 -0.07 21.86
CA VAL A 137 -7.77 -0.26 22.95
C VAL A 137 -6.47 -0.87 22.43
N SER A 138 -6.55 -1.73 21.41
CA SER A 138 -5.41 -2.50 20.91
C SER A 138 -4.56 -1.75 19.88
N VAL A 139 -5.12 -0.72 19.23
CA VAL A 139 -4.39 0.15 18.29
C VAL A 139 -3.59 1.27 18.97
N GLY A 140 -3.80 1.49 20.27
CA GLY A 140 -3.19 2.59 21.03
C GLY A 140 -4.16 3.72 21.27
#